data_AF-A0A2H0JSV0-F1
#
_entry.id   AF-A0A2H0JSV0-F1
#
_cell.length_a   1.000
_cell.length_b   1.000
_cell.length_c   1.000
_cell.angle_alpha   90.00
_cell.angle_beta   90.00
_cell.angle_gamma   90.00
#
_symmetry.space_group_name_H-M   'P 1'
#
loop_
_entity.id
_entity.type
_entity.pdbx_description
1 polymer ?
#
loop_
_entity_poly.entity_id
_entity_poly.type
_entity_poly.pdbx_seq_one_letter_code
_entity_poly.pdbx_strand_id
1 'polypeptide(L)'
;MDIETLRSKIDREWGYRRAEELRVRDLKNRTHEAWLDELPYVHEPTGYLFAEAAALQRVLRDNDITFCFIGGVALQHWGEVRQTDDVDVTIFCELGKEPGVLTVLETYLESRIDDTRDMFLLGRMYLGRSPRGKQVDISIGFTPYEKRMMARAVDVDYGLDVPLRICSATDLVVLKTLAGRGQDWVDLQRIIQRSGDTMDWDLVLGELEPLLAMAGREENLGRLRNMVAEES
;
A
#
# COMPACT_ATOMS: atom_id res chain seq x y z
N MET A 1 35.19 1.61 9.42
CA MET A 1 33.76 1.92 9.62
C MET A 1 33.71 3.03 10.65
N ASP A 2 33.16 4.18 10.29
CA ASP A 2 33.30 5.41 11.06
C ASP A 2 32.38 5.44 12.31
N ILE A 3 32.77 6.22 13.32
CA ILE A 3 32.10 6.33 14.61
C ILE A 3 30.67 6.87 14.44
N GLU A 4 30.43 7.73 13.44
CA GLU A 4 29.08 8.19 13.09
C GLU A 4 28.21 7.06 12.53
N THR A 5 28.79 6.17 11.73
CA THR A 5 28.07 5.00 11.18
C THR A 5 27.72 3.98 12.29
N LEU A 6 28.59 3.85 13.30
CA LEU A 6 28.34 3.02 14.48
C LEU A 6 27.26 3.62 15.38
N ARG A 7 27.29 4.94 15.62
CA ARG A 7 26.25 5.63 16.40
C ARG A 7 24.88 5.56 15.72
N SER A 8 24.82 5.78 14.42
CA SER A 8 23.59 5.64 13.61
C SER A 8 23.00 4.23 13.67
N LYS A 9 23.84 3.19 13.63
CA LYS A 9 23.38 1.80 13.79
C LYS A 9 22.91 1.48 15.21
N ILE A 10 23.62 1.98 16.23
CA ILE A 10 23.27 1.76 17.65
C ILE A 10 21.96 2.48 18.01
N ASP A 11 21.75 3.71 17.53
CA ASP A 11 20.49 4.45 17.73
C ASP A 11 19.30 3.76 17.05
N ARG A 12 19.50 3.22 15.84
CA ARG A 12 18.46 2.45 15.13
C ARG A 12 18.10 1.18 15.89
N GLU A 13 19.08 0.36 16.28
CA GLU A 13 18.81 -0.86 17.05
C GLU A 13 18.18 -0.61 18.41
N TRP A 14 18.56 0.49 19.08
CA TRP A 14 17.95 0.90 20.34
C TRP A 14 16.49 1.34 20.14
N GLY A 15 16.21 2.11 19.08
CA GLY A 15 14.86 2.51 18.70
C GLY A 15 13.95 1.32 18.40
N TYR A 16 14.45 0.33 17.64
CA TYR A 16 13.69 -0.89 17.34
C TYR A 16 13.41 -1.73 18.60
N ARG A 17 14.40 -1.90 19.49
CA ARG A 17 14.19 -2.60 20.77
C ARG A 17 13.16 -1.91 21.66
N ARG A 18 13.22 -0.57 21.72
CA ARG A 18 12.28 0.22 22.53
C ARG A 18 10.86 0.16 21.96
N ALA A 19 10.72 0.20 20.63
CA ALA A 19 9.45 0.00 19.96
C ALA A 19 8.88 -1.40 20.24
N GLU A 20 9.70 -2.46 20.18
CA GLU A 20 9.30 -3.85 20.50
C GLU A 20 8.83 -4.00 21.97
N GLU A 21 9.55 -3.40 22.93
CA GLU A 21 9.18 -3.42 24.35
C GLU A 21 7.86 -2.70 24.65
N LEU A 22 7.58 -1.59 23.95
CA LEU A 22 6.31 -0.86 24.04
C LEU A 22 5.17 -1.63 23.33
N ARG A 23 5.50 -2.33 22.25
CA ARG A 23 4.58 -3.12 21.41
C ARG A 23 3.98 -4.33 22.14
N VAL A 24 4.80 -5.07 22.91
CA VAL A 24 4.37 -6.29 23.59
C VAL A 24 3.42 -6.01 24.77
N ARG A 25 3.50 -4.82 25.38
CA ARG A 25 2.82 -4.55 26.65
C ARG A 25 1.42 -3.95 26.51
N ASP A 26 1.15 -3.16 25.46
CA ASP A 26 -0.05 -2.29 25.42
C ASP A 26 -0.97 -2.42 24.18
N LEU A 27 -0.67 -3.30 23.21
CA LEU A 27 -1.33 -3.25 21.90
C LEU A 27 -2.60 -4.10 21.71
N LYS A 28 -3.01 -4.93 22.66
CA LYS A 28 -4.13 -5.84 22.39
C LYS A 28 -5.49 -5.16 22.19
N ASN A 29 -5.69 -3.86 22.47
CA ASN A 29 -7.04 -3.24 22.43
C ASN A 29 -7.10 -1.69 22.26
N ARG A 30 -6.15 -0.99 21.60
CA ARG A 30 -6.19 0.49 21.50
C ARG A 30 -6.53 1.01 20.08
N THR A 31 -7.28 2.11 20.01
CA THR A 31 -7.63 2.85 18.78
C THR A 31 -6.48 3.72 18.28
N HIS A 32 -6.48 4.08 17.00
CA HIS A 32 -5.45 4.88 16.31
C HIS A 32 -5.16 6.21 17.02
N GLU A 33 -6.19 6.92 17.49
CA GLU A 33 -6.03 8.21 18.20
C GLU A 33 -5.21 8.06 19.48
N ALA A 34 -5.40 6.97 20.22
CA ALA A 34 -4.66 6.69 21.45
C ALA A 34 -3.19 6.32 21.20
N TRP A 35 -2.79 6.08 19.93
CA TRP A 35 -1.44 5.75 19.51
C TRP A 35 -0.61 6.99 19.15
N LEU A 36 -1.23 8.03 18.58
CA LEU A 36 -0.55 9.25 18.13
C LEU A 36 -0.12 10.16 19.29
N ASP A 37 -0.90 10.19 20.39
CA ASP A 37 -0.66 11.10 21.51
C ASP A 37 0.50 10.71 22.43
N GLU A 38 1.00 9.46 22.38
CA GLU A 38 1.93 8.93 23.40
C GLU A 38 3.37 8.63 22.90
N LEU A 39 3.69 8.81 21.61
CA LEU A 39 5.01 8.48 21.08
C LEU A 39 5.94 9.70 20.97
N PRO A 40 7.06 9.76 21.71
CA PRO A 40 7.90 10.96 21.78
C PRO A 40 8.80 11.19 20.55
N TYR A 41 8.69 10.41 19.48
CA TYR A 41 9.45 10.60 18.23
C TYR A 41 8.74 9.91 17.05
N VAL A 42 7.61 10.48 16.60
CA VAL A 42 7.16 10.23 15.22
C VAL A 42 8.00 11.16 14.36
N HIS A 43 9.00 10.62 13.65
CA HIS A 43 9.53 11.34 12.51
C HIS A 43 8.36 11.53 11.54
N GLU A 44 7.93 12.77 11.32
CA GLU A 44 7.05 13.10 10.19
C GLU A 44 7.59 12.36 8.97
N PRO A 45 6.79 11.53 8.28
CA PRO A 45 7.25 10.85 7.09
C PRO A 45 7.84 11.91 6.17
N THR A 46 9.14 11.79 5.88
CA THR A 46 9.91 12.83 5.20
C THR A 46 9.16 13.42 4.01
N GLY A 47 8.64 14.64 4.21
CA GLY A 47 8.11 15.58 3.22
C GLY A 47 7.03 15.04 2.28
N TYR A 48 5.77 15.35 2.57
CA TYR A 48 4.66 15.41 1.62
C TYR A 48 4.08 14.11 1.03
N LEU A 49 4.45 12.88 1.43
CA LEU A 49 3.87 11.65 0.82
C LEU A 49 2.34 11.68 0.76
N PHE A 50 1.70 11.87 1.91
CA PHE A 50 0.24 11.92 2.00
C PHE A 50 -0.35 13.15 1.29
N ALA A 51 0.37 14.27 1.25
CA ALA A 51 -0.05 15.46 0.51
C ALA A 51 0.01 15.25 -1.01
N GLU A 52 1.03 14.56 -1.53
CA GLU A 52 1.15 14.18 -2.94
C GLU A 52 0.09 13.14 -3.31
N ALA A 53 -0.18 12.17 -2.42
CA ALA A 53 -1.28 11.23 -2.59
C ALA A 53 -2.63 11.98 -2.64
N ALA A 54 -2.88 12.94 -1.73
CA ALA A 54 -4.11 13.75 -1.76
C ALA A 54 -4.25 14.57 -3.06
N ALA A 55 -3.16 15.15 -3.54
CA ALA A 55 -3.15 15.91 -4.78
C ALA A 55 -3.40 15.02 -6.01
N LEU A 56 -2.77 13.84 -6.09
CA LEU A 56 -3.07 12.84 -7.13
C LEU A 56 -4.52 12.37 -7.06
N GLN A 57 -5.02 12.05 -5.86
CA GLN A 57 -6.42 11.67 -5.65
C GLN A 57 -7.39 12.74 -6.17
N ARG A 58 -7.08 14.02 -5.97
CA ARG A 58 -7.88 15.11 -6.53
C ARG A 58 -7.89 15.07 -8.05
N VAL A 59 -6.74 14.93 -8.70
CA VAL A 59 -6.65 14.82 -10.17
C VAL A 59 -7.48 13.64 -10.69
N LEU A 60 -7.42 12.49 -10.02
CA LEU A 60 -8.19 11.30 -10.39
C LEU A 60 -9.70 11.52 -10.20
N ARG A 61 -10.12 12.09 -9.07
CA ARG A 61 -11.54 12.40 -8.79
C ARG A 61 -12.11 13.44 -9.75
N ASP A 62 -11.36 14.51 -10.03
CA ASP A 62 -11.79 15.59 -10.93
C ASP A 62 -11.98 15.10 -12.39
N ASN A 63 -11.48 13.90 -12.72
CA ASN A 63 -11.60 13.26 -14.03
C ASN A 63 -12.42 11.95 -14.00
N ASP A 64 -13.20 11.70 -12.93
CA ASP A 64 -14.02 10.50 -12.76
C ASP A 64 -13.25 9.16 -12.87
N ILE A 65 -11.95 9.17 -12.58
CA ILE A 65 -11.12 7.96 -12.58
C ILE A 65 -11.31 7.25 -11.25
N THR A 66 -11.81 6.01 -11.29
CA THR A 66 -11.94 5.18 -10.10
C THR A 66 -10.57 4.65 -9.68
N PHE A 67 -10.23 4.76 -8.39
CA PHE A 67 -8.92 4.35 -7.87
C PHE A 67 -8.97 4.01 -6.38
N CYS A 68 -7.91 3.38 -5.89
CA CYS A 68 -7.56 3.35 -4.48
C CYS A 68 -6.04 3.25 -4.33
N PHE A 69 -5.49 3.88 -3.29
CA PHE A 69 -4.11 3.68 -2.89
C PHE A 69 -3.92 2.28 -2.33
N ILE A 70 -2.78 1.68 -2.65
CA ILE A 70 -2.39 0.34 -2.21
C ILE A 70 -1.02 0.46 -1.50
N GLY A 71 -0.28 -0.65 -1.43
CA GLY A 71 1.15 -0.62 -1.13
C GLY A 71 1.50 0.10 0.17
N GLY A 72 2.51 0.96 0.13
CA GLY A 72 3.02 1.67 1.31
C GLY A 72 1.96 2.53 2.00
N VAL A 73 1.18 3.30 1.23
CA VAL A 73 0.12 4.19 1.76
C VAL A 73 -0.93 3.38 2.54
N ALA A 74 -1.47 2.31 1.95
CA ALA A 74 -2.47 1.46 2.64
C ALA A 74 -1.87 0.70 3.84
N LEU A 75 -0.61 0.29 3.76
CA LEU A 75 0.09 -0.42 4.84
C LEU A 75 0.24 0.44 6.10
N GLN A 76 0.42 1.76 5.97
CA GLN A 76 0.50 2.68 7.11
C GLN A 76 -0.74 2.59 8.01
N HIS A 77 -1.92 2.33 7.42
CA HIS A 77 -3.15 2.15 8.18
C HIS A 77 -3.35 0.71 8.67
N TRP A 78 -3.15 -0.29 7.82
CA TRP A 78 -3.53 -1.68 8.11
C TRP A 78 -2.45 -2.54 8.78
N GLY A 79 -1.19 -2.13 8.73
CA GLY A 79 -0.06 -2.90 9.23
C GLY A 79 0.84 -2.09 10.15
N GLU A 80 2.14 -2.31 10.04
CA GLU A 80 3.16 -1.57 10.77
C GLU A 80 3.70 -0.41 9.93
N VAL A 81 3.82 0.75 10.56
CA VAL A 81 4.39 1.94 9.94
C VAL A 81 5.84 1.66 9.56
N ARG A 82 6.11 1.67 8.25
CA ARG A 82 7.48 1.66 7.72
C ARG A 82 7.69 2.86 6.82
N GLN A 83 8.95 3.23 6.64
CA GLN A 83 9.30 4.24 5.65
C GLN A 83 8.91 3.73 4.25
N THR A 84 8.02 4.47 3.60
CA THR A 84 7.65 4.36 2.19
C THR A 84 7.83 5.74 1.59
N ASP A 85 8.39 5.80 0.39
CA ASP A 85 8.73 7.06 -0.29
C ASP A 85 8.06 7.16 -1.67
N ASP A 86 7.25 6.16 -1.99
CA ASP A 86 6.51 5.91 -3.20
C ASP A 86 5.01 5.89 -2.92
N VAL A 87 4.23 6.39 -3.89
CA VAL A 87 2.78 6.30 -3.90
C VAL A 87 2.37 5.17 -4.83
N ASP A 88 1.96 4.06 -4.26
CA ASP A 88 1.34 2.97 -5.02
C ASP A 88 -0.18 3.19 -5.13
N VAL A 89 -0.70 3.12 -6.36
CA VAL A 89 -2.13 3.27 -6.62
C VAL A 89 -2.56 2.28 -7.67
N THR A 90 -3.78 1.76 -7.54
CA THR A 90 -4.46 1.09 -8.66
C THR A 90 -5.56 2.01 -9.15
N ILE A 91 -5.64 2.20 -10.46
CA ILE A 91 -6.79 2.84 -11.11
C ILE A 91 -7.57 1.80 -11.89
N PHE A 92 -8.87 1.99 -12.04
CA PHE A 92 -9.69 1.17 -12.93
C PHE A 92 -9.88 1.89 -14.26
N CYS A 93 -9.48 1.24 -15.34
CA CYS A 93 -9.64 1.73 -16.70
C CYS A 93 -10.19 0.62 -17.60
N GLU A 94 -11.40 0.83 -18.12
CA GLU A 94 -11.99 -0.05 -19.12
C GLU A 94 -11.13 -0.09 -20.40
N LEU A 95 -11.17 -1.24 -21.08
CA LEU A 95 -10.48 -1.42 -22.34
C LEU A 95 -10.98 -0.43 -23.39
N GLY A 96 -10.05 0.24 -24.08
CA GLY A 96 -10.30 1.28 -25.07
C GLY A 96 -10.36 2.71 -24.49
N LYS A 97 -10.36 2.88 -23.16
CA LYS A 97 -10.33 4.20 -22.51
C LYS A 97 -8.91 4.67 -22.15
N GLU A 98 -7.91 3.82 -22.32
CA GLU A 98 -6.54 4.03 -21.88
C GLU A 98 -5.93 5.34 -22.42
N PRO A 99 -6.08 5.72 -23.71
CA PRO A 99 -5.45 6.94 -24.20
C PRO A 99 -5.91 8.20 -23.45
N GLY A 100 -7.21 8.28 -23.11
CA GLY A 100 -7.74 9.42 -22.36
C GLY A 100 -7.22 9.46 -20.92
N VAL A 101 -7.16 8.30 -20.27
CA VAL A 101 -6.61 8.18 -18.90
C VAL A 101 -5.12 8.53 -18.88
N LEU A 102 -4.34 8.06 -19.85
CA LEU A 102 -2.92 8.39 -19.97
C LEU A 102 -2.71 9.90 -20.09
N THR A 103 -3.48 10.58 -20.96
CA THR A 103 -3.40 12.04 -21.09
C THR A 103 -3.68 12.75 -19.77
N VAL A 104 -4.68 12.30 -19.00
CA VAL A 104 -4.98 12.87 -17.67
C VAL A 104 -3.79 12.71 -16.73
N LEU A 105 -3.20 11.51 -16.64
CA LEU A 105 -2.05 11.27 -15.78
C LEU A 105 -0.86 12.15 -16.15
N GLU A 106 -0.56 12.30 -17.44
CA GLU A 106 0.53 13.14 -17.95
C GLU A 106 0.33 14.65 -17.71
N THR A 107 -0.89 15.10 -17.36
CA THR A 107 -1.10 16.50 -16.95
C THR A 107 -0.54 16.82 -15.57
N TYR A 108 -0.32 15.80 -14.73
CA TYR A 108 0.09 15.96 -13.34
C TYR A 108 1.38 15.22 -12.99
N LEU A 109 1.63 14.08 -13.62
CA LEU A 109 2.79 13.23 -13.39
C LEU A 109 3.77 13.33 -14.55
N GLU A 110 5.05 13.40 -14.21
CA GLU A 110 6.15 13.24 -15.17
C GLU A 110 6.52 11.76 -15.26
N SER A 111 6.62 11.20 -16.47
CA SER A 111 7.05 9.81 -16.61
C SER A 111 8.51 9.60 -16.21
N ARG A 112 8.81 8.43 -15.63
CA ARG A 112 10.16 8.01 -15.25
C ARG A 112 10.84 7.11 -16.28
N ILE A 113 10.16 6.77 -17.37
CA ILE A 113 10.65 5.86 -18.42
C ILE A 113 10.35 6.41 -19.82
N ASP A 114 11.14 6.03 -20.81
CA ASP A 114 10.95 6.50 -22.19
C ASP A 114 9.71 5.85 -22.85
N ASP A 115 9.53 4.55 -22.70
CA ASP A 115 8.45 3.77 -23.34
C ASP A 115 7.12 3.78 -22.54
N THR A 116 6.76 4.94 -22.00
CA THR A 116 5.59 5.13 -21.11
C THR A 116 4.31 4.59 -21.70
N ARG A 117 4.07 4.85 -22.98
CA ARG A 117 2.83 4.45 -23.66
C ARG A 117 2.69 2.94 -23.76
N ASP A 118 3.76 2.24 -24.11
CA ASP A 118 3.72 0.77 -24.23
C ASP A 118 3.61 0.13 -22.84
N MET A 119 4.30 0.68 -21.83
CA MET A 119 4.14 0.27 -20.45
C MET A 119 2.70 0.47 -19.96
N PHE A 120 2.05 1.56 -20.35
CA PHE A 120 0.66 1.85 -19.98
C PHE A 120 -0.34 0.94 -20.67
N LEU A 121 -0.24 0.81 -22.00
CA LEU A 121 -1.21 0.10 -22.82
C LEU A 121 -1.07 -1.42 -22.74
N LEU A 122 0.17 -1.92 -22.78
CA LEU A 122 0.47 -3.36 -22.80
C LEU A 122 0.87 -3.86 -21.42
N GLY A 123 1.78 -3.14 -20.75
CA GLY A 123 2.27 -3.49 -19.42
C GLY A 123 1.26 -3.21 -18.31
N ARG A 124 0.20 -2.44 -18.58
CA ARG A 124 -0.82 -2.01 -17.63
C ARG A 124 -0.21 -1.32 -16.39
N MET A 125 0.86 -0.56 -16.60
CA MET A 125 1.54 0.21 -15.56
C MET A 125 1.86 1.64 -16.02
N TYR A 126 1.80 2.60 -15.10
CA TYR A 126 2.40 3.93 -15.29
C TYR A 126 3.43 4.16 -14.18
N LEU A 127 4.67 4.49 -14.56
CA LEU A 127 5.75 4.78 -13.62
C LEU A 127 6.04 6.28 -13.68
N GLY A 128 5.51 7.02 -12.72
CA GLY A 128 5.50 8.47 -12.70
C GLY A 128 6.29 9.09 -11.56
N ARG A 129 6.42 10.41 -11.63
CA ARG A 129 6.95 11.28 -10.60
C ARG A 129 5.97 12.42 -10.37
N SER A 130 5.65 12.67 -9.11
CA SER A 130 4.78 13.77 -8.70
C SER A 130 5.50 15.12 -8.78
N PRO A 131 4.79 16.26 -8.74
CA PRO A 131 5.40 17.59 -8.79
C PRO A 131 6.46 17.86 -7.71
N ARG A 132 6.34 17.25 -6.51
CA ARG A 132 7.35 17.33 -5.46
C ARG A 132 8.37 16.19 -5.47
N GLY A 133 8.42 15.43 -6.56
CA GLY A 133 9.47 14.45 -6.83
C GLY A 133 9.23 13.05 -6.28
N LYS A 134 8.07 12.77 -5.65
CA LYS A 134 7.75 11.43 -5.15
C LYS A 134 7.52 10.47 -6.31
N GLN A 135 7.99 9.22 -6.17
CA GLN A 135 7.71 8.19 -7.16
C GLN A 135 6.24 7.79 -7.03
N VAL A 136 5.57 7.60 -8.17
CA VAL A 136 4.17 7.19 -8.24
C VAL A 136 4.07 6.00 -9.17
N ASP A 137 3.66 4.86 -8.62
CA ASP A 137 3.51 3.62 -9.37
C ASP A 137 2.02 3.29 -9.48
N ILE A 138 1.53 3.26 -10.71
CA ILE A 138 0.10 3.09 -10.99
C ILE A 138 -0.10 1.78 -11.73
N SER A 139 -0.83 0.86 -11.11
CA SER A 139 -1.38 -0.32 -11.80
C SER A 139 -2.70 0.03 -12.47
N ILE A 140 -2.84 -0.34 -13.76
CA ILE A 140 -4.01 -0.03 -14.58
C ILE A 140 -4.94 -1.25 -14.62
N GLY A 141 -5.82 -1.35 -13.62
CA GLY A 141 -6.76 -2.44 -13.49
C GLY A 141 -7.90 -2.41 -14.50
N PHE A 142 -8.38 -3.60 -14.87
CA PHE A 142 -9.53 -3.80 -15.78
C PHE A 142 -10.30 -5.09 -15.47
N THR A 143 -9.86 -5.86 -14.49
CA THR A 143 -10.42 -7.16 -14.13
C THR A 143 -11.62 -7.01 -13.19
N PRO A 144 -12.48 -8.05 -13.09
CA PRO A 144 -13.55 -8.07 -12.10
C PRO A 144 -13.05 -7.95 -10.66
N TYR A 145 -11.88 -8.48 -10.34
CA TYR A 145 -11.28 -8.37 -9.00
C TYR A 145 -10.99 -6.90 -8.66
N GLU A 146 -10.29 -6.18 -9.54
CA GLU A 146 -9.94 -4.79 -9.30
C GLU A 146 -11.19 -3.93 -9.18
N LYS A 147 -12.24 -4.19 -10.00
CA LYS A 147 -13.53 -3.50 -9.86
C LYS A 147 -14.16 -3.71 -8.48
N ARG A 148 -14.09 -4.92 -7.92
CA ARG A 148 -14.60 -5.22 -6.57
C ARG A 148 -13.72 -4.61 -5.47
N MET A 149 -12.39 -4.65 -5.63
CA MET A 149 -11.46 -3.97 -4.73
C MET A 149 -11.78 -2.47 -4.63
N MET A 150 -12.04 -1.80 -5.76
CA MET A 150 -12.44 -0.38 -5.76
C MET A 150 -13.76 -0.13 -5.01
N ALA A 151 -14.72 -1.04 -5.15
CA ALA A 151 -16.01 -0.97 -4.45
C ALA A 151 -15.86 -1.17 -2.92
N ARG A 152 -14.86 -1.94 -2.49
CA ARG A 152 -14.52 -2.20 -1.07
C ARG A 152 -13.50 -1.22 -0.48
N ALA A 153 -12.91 -0.34 -1.29
CA ALA A 153 -11.97 0.65 -0.80
C ALA A 153 -12.64 1.55 0.26
N VAL A 154 -11.84 2.10 1.15
CA VAL A 154 -12.28 2.91 2.29
C VAL A 154 -11.55 4.25 2.31
N ASP A 155 -12.21 5.28 2.83
CA ASP A 155 -11.61 6.60 3.03
C ASP A 155 -11.05 6.66 4.46
N VAL A 156 -9.76 6.95 4.59
CA VAL A 156 -9.02 6.97 5.85
C VAL A 156 -8.39 8.33 6.08
N ASP A 157 -8.53 8.84 7.29
CA ASP A 157 -7.88 10.07 7.72
C ASP A 157 -6.39 9.82 8.06
N TYR A 158 -5.52 10.61 7.42
CA TYR A 158 -4.07 10.63 7.64
C TYR A 158 -3.60 11.96 8.25
N GLY A 159 -4.50 12.73 8.86
CA GLY A 159 -4.24 14.08 9.36
C GLY A 159 -4.13 15.12 8.25
N LEU A 160 -4.88 14.92 7.15
CA LEU A 160 -4.93 15.84 6.01
C LEU A 160 -6.29 16.56 5.96
N ASP A 161 -6.39 17.58 5.10
CA ASP A 161 -7.67 18.24 4.82
C ASP A 161 -8.72 17.32 4.17
N VAL A 162 -8.28 16.22 3.54
CA VAL A 162 -9.16 15.22 2.91
C VAL A 162 -8.70 13.80 3.24
N PRO A 163 -9.63 12.86 3.50
CA PRO A 163 -9.28 11.46 3.71
C PRO A 163 -8.75 10.85 2.41
N LEU A 164 -7.81 9.91 2.52
CA LEU A 164 -7.28 9.17 1.36
C LEU A 164 -8.09 7.89 1.13
N ARG A 165 -8.44 7.65 -0.14
CA ARG A 165 -9.13 6.43 -0.59
C ARG A 165 -8.11 5.29 -0.72
N ILE A 166 -8.08 4.37 0.23
CA ILE A 166 -7.16 3.22 0.25
C ILE A 166 -7.89 1.89 0.04
N CYS A 167 -7.19 0.84 -0.40
CA CYS A 167 -7.77 -0.50 -0.44
C CYS A 167 -8.09 -1.02 0.98
N SER A 168 -9.01 -1.97 1.07
CA SER A 168 -9.34 -2.63 2.35
C SER A 168 -8.16 -3.46 2.87
N ALA A 169 -8.16 -3.83 4.16
CA ALA A 169 -7.17 -4.75 4.71
C ALA A 169 -7.17 -6.10 3.98
N THR A 170 -8.36 -6.63 3.67
CA THR A 170 -8.57 -7.85 2.88
C THR A 170 -7.91 -7.75 1.52
N ASP A 171 -8.16 -6.65 0.80
CA ASP A 171 -7.59 -6.46 -0.54
C ASP A 171 -6.07 -6.21 -0.47
N LEU A 172 -5.57 -5.56 0.58
CA LEU A 172 -4.12 -5.41 0.78
C LEU A 172 -3.43 -6.75 1.00
N VAL A 173 -4.05 -7.69 1.74
CA VAL A 173 -3.57 -9.07 1.88
C VAL A 173 -3.53 -9.76 0.52
N VAL A 174 -4.62 -9.71 -0.25
CA VAL A 174 -4.69 -10.33 -1.59
C VAL A 174 -3.58 -9.80 -2.51
N LEU A 175 -3.42 -8.48 -2.60
CA LEU A 175 -2.40 -7.85 -3.45
C LEU A 175 -0.98 -8.24 -3.03
N LYS A 176 -0.68 -8.24 -1.72
CA LYS A 176 0.64 -8.61 -1.21
C LYS A 176 0.94 -10.08 -1.42
N THR A 177 -0.03 -10.96 -1.23
CA THR A 177 0.14 -12.40 -1.48
C THR A 177 0.32 -12.69 -2.97
N LEU A 178 -0.38 -11.98 -3.85
CA LEU A 178 -0.20 -12.07 -5.30
C LEU A 178 1.22 -11.64 -5.71
N ALA A 179 1.72 -10.52 -5.17
CA ALA A 179 3.08 -10.03 -5.45
C ALA A 179 4.16 -10.97 -4.90
N GLY A 180 4.01 -11.43 -3.66
CA GLY A 180 4.81 -12.48 -3.04
C GLY A 180 6.30 -12.19 -2.89
N ARG A 181 6.74 -10.92 -2.94
CA ARG A 181 8.15 -10.54 -2.74
C ARG A 181 8.54 -10.71 -1.28
N GLY A 182 9.84 -10.76 -0.98
CA GLY A 182 10.34 -10.95 0.39
C GLY A 182 9.72 -9.98 1.41
N GLN A 183 9.65 -8.68 1.06
CA GLN A 183 9.04 -7.66 1.90
C GLN A 183 7.52 -7.82 2.05
N ASP A 184 6.82 -8.33 1.02
CA ASP A 184 5.37 -8.51 1.08
C ASP A 184 4.98 -9.52 2.18
N TRP A 185 5.79 -10.56 2.40
CA TRP A 185 5.56 -11.54 3.48
C TRP A 185 5.77 -10.97 4.88
N VAL A 186 6.74 -10.07 5.05
CA VAL A 186 6.94 -9.35 6.31
C VAL A 186 5.74 -8.45 6.59
N ASP A 187 5.29 -7.71 5.57
CA ASP A 187 4.14 -6.82 5.68
C ASP A 187 2.85 -7.63 5.99
N LEU A 188 2.65 -8.79 5.34
CA LEU A 188 1.51 -9.69 5.55
C LEU A 188 1.43 -10.18 7.01
N GLN A 189 2.55 -10.63 7.57
CA GLN A 189 2.59 -11.07 8.97
C GLN A 189 2.08 -9.98 9.91
N ARG A 190 2.49 -8.72 9.68
CA ARG A 190 2.05 -7.57 10.49
C ARG A 190 0.58 -7.23 10.30
N ILE A 191 0.07 -7.32 9.08
CA ILE A 191 -1.36 -7.10 8.80
C ILE A 191 -2.20 -8.18 9.50
N ILE A 192 -1.77 -9.45 9.46
CA ILE A 192 -2.45 -10.58 10.10
C ILE A 192 -2.47 -10.39 11.63
N GLN A 193 -1.33 -10.07 12.24
CA GLN A 193 -1.24 -9.81 13.68
C GLN A 193 -2.18 -8.68 14.15
N ARG A 194 -2.44 -7.67 13.31
CA ARG A 194 -3.24 -6.50 13.67
C ARG A 194 -4.72 -6.64 13.34
N SER A 195 -5.03 -7.23 12.19
CA SER A 195 -6.37 -7.22 11.60
C SER A 195 -6.93 -8.62 11.31
N GLY A 196 -6.15 -9.68 11.57
CA GLY A 196 -6.46 -11.06 11.23
C GLY A 196 -7.76 -11.57 11.86
N ASP A 197 -8.03 -11.18 13.12
CA ASP A 197 -9.25 -11.56 13.85
C ASP A 197 -10.54 -11.00 13.23
N THR A 198 -10.44 -9.86 12.56
CA THR A 198 -11.57 -9.17 11.90
C THR A 198 -11.58 -9.36 10.38
N MET A 199 -10.63 -10.12 9.85
CA MET A 199 -10.42 -10.30 8.42
C MET A 199 -11.44 -11.29 7.84
N ASP A 200 -12.05 -10.93 6.71
CA ASP A 200 -12.85 -11.87 5.92
C ASP A 200 -11.93 -12.80 5.12
N TRP A 201 -11.52 -13.90 5.75
CA TRP A 201 -10.63 -14.88 5.14
C TRP A 201 -11.27 -15.67 3.99
N ASP A 202 -12.58 -15.88 4.01
CA ASP A 202 -13.29 -16.54 2.91
C ASP A 202 -13.22 -15.66 1.65
N LEU A 203 -13.39 -14.35 1.81
CA LEU A 203 -13.19 -13.40 0.72
C LEU A 203 -11.73 -13.35 0.25
N VAL A 204 -10.75 -13.30 1.17
CA VAL A 204 -9.32 -13.32 0.81
C VAL A 204 -9.02 -14.54 -0.05
N LEU A 205 -9.39 -15.74 0.41
CA LEU A 205 -9.11 -16.99 -0.30
C LEU A 205 -9.85 -17.06 -1.64
N GLY A 206 -11.13 -16.67 -1.67
CA GLY A 206 -11.95 -16.69 -2.87
C GLY A 206 -11.46 -15.74 -3.97
N GLU A 207 -10.94 -14.56 -3.62
CA GLU A 207 -10.32 -13.65 -4.59
C GLU A 207 -8.92 -14.14 -5.01
N LEU A 208 -8.14 -14.68 -4.07
CA LEU A 208 -6.74 -15.01 -4.28
C LEU A 208 -6.53 -16.27 -5.13
N GLU A 209 -7.34 -17.31 -4.95
CA GLU A 209 -7.22 -18.58 -5.70
C GLU A 209 -7.17 -18.39 -7.23
N PRO A 210 -8.15 -17.73 -7.88
CA PRO A 210 -8.11 -17.53 -9.33
C PRO A 210 -6.98 -16.60 -9.78
N LEU A 211 -6.60 -15.62 -8.95
CA LEU A 211 -5.51 -14.69 -9.27
C LEU A 211 -4.15 -15.39 -9.26
N LEU A 212 -3.88 -16.23 -8.26
CA LEU A 212 -2.63 -16.98 -8.16
C LEU A 212 -2.51 -18.03 -9.27
N ALA A 213 -3.60 -18.72 -9.62
CA ALA A 213 -3.61 -19.66 -10.75
C ALA A 213 -3.28 -18.95 -12.08
N MET A 214 -3.83 -17.74 -12.29
CA MET A 214 -3.52 -16.94 -13.47
C MET A 214 -2.07 -16.46 -13.49
N ALA A 215 -1.50 -16.15 -12.31
CA ALA A 215 -0.13 -15.67 -12.16
C ALA A 215 0.92 -16.80 -12.11
N GLY A 216 0.50 -18.08 -12.04
CA GLY A 216 1.38 -19.23 -11.83
C GLY A 216 2.13 -19.18 -10.50
N ARG A 217 1.42 -18.81 -9.43
CA ARG A 217 1.96 -18.56 -8.06
C ARG A 217 1.16 -19.27 -6.98
N GLU A 218 0.56 -20.40 -7.28
CA GLU A 218 -0.32 -21.16 -6.38
C GLU A 218 0.36 -21.53 -5.05
N GLU A 219 1.69 -21.64 -5.02
CA GLU A 219 2.48 -21.88 -3.81
C GLU A 219 2.29 -20.78 -2.75
N ASN A 220 1.98 -19.55 -3.17
CA ASN A 220 1.76 -18.44 -2.24
C ASN A 220 0.51 -18.67 -1.39
N LEU A 221 -0.47 -19.42 -1.88
CA LEU A 221 -1.67 -19.75 -1.11
C LEU A 221 -1.33 -20.63 0.10
N GLY A 222 -0.50 -21.65 -0.12
CA GLY A 222 -0.04 -22.55 0.96
C GLY A 222 0.78 -21.79 2.00
N ARG A 223 1.64 -20.88 1.55
CA ARG A 223 2.42 -20.03 2.46
C ARG A 223 1.56 -19.08 3.29
N LEU A 224 0.55 -18.45 2.68
CA LEU A 224 -0.39 -17.60 3.41
C LEU A 224 -1.16 -18.40 4.47
N ARG A 225 -1.67 -19.59 4.10
CA ARG A 225 -2.40 -20.47 5.04
C ARG A 225 -1.55 -20.85 6.26
N ASN A 226 -0.28 -21.21 6.04
CA ASN A 226 0.62 -21.53 7.15
C ASN A 226 0.85 -20.32 8.05
N MET A 227 1.07 -19.13 7.47
CA MET A 227 1.26 -17.89 8.23
C MET A 227 0.03 -17.55 9.08
N VAL A 228 -1.17 -17.68 8.53
CA VAL A 228 -2.42 -17.45 9.29
C VAL A 228 -2.53 -18.43 10.45
N ALA A 229 -2.19 -19.71 10.25
CA ALA A 229 -2.25 -20.72 11.30
C ALA A 229 -1.18 -20.53 12.40
N GLU A 230 -0.05 -19.90 12.10
CA GLU A 230 1.01 -19.60 13.07
C GLU A 230 0.71 -18.36 13.93
N GLU A 231 -0.05 -17.42 13.39
CA GLU A 231 -0.36 -16.13 14.04
C GLU A 231 -1.74 -16.09 14.72
N SER A 232 -2.59 -17.11 14.51
CA SER A 232 -3.89 -17.31 15.17
C SER A 232 -3.77 -18.16 16.43
#